data_AF-A0A819T9R3-F1
#
_entry.id   AF-A0A819T9R3-F1
#
_cell.length_a   1.000
_cell.length_b   1.000
_cell.length_c   1.000
_cell.angle_alpha   90.00
_cell.angle_beta   90.00
_cell.angle_gamma   90.00
#
_symmetry.space_group_name_H-M   'P 1'
#
loop_
_entity.id
_entity.type
_entity.pdbx_description
1 polymer ?
#
loop_
_entity_poly.entity_id
_entity_poly.type
_entity_poly.pdbx_seq_one_letter_code
_entity_poly.pdbx_strand_id
1 'polypeptide(L)'
;DLLKKLVKRSRKLCTLCQKLMLHANTQICHYAYSTLCDLLISLSPHLVDKNPDYQSLTIEINENLIQSLLTFLNTYIFFAEEPKNQDEQAKIETLHKRRNLLAGYCKLIVHNVLPIQAATNILKYYVKYSNDFGDLIKNTFTRARDISKIHTAKTMAYSLMAVFKDCVASRDAAQQTAGNDEVINIDLSPLRELARRFNLSFGLDMAKQREALAALHRESIRFALTPLFNRDDPTQPGPNVLFLEVLPEFASKLLKPDKKAIFDHVDKLIHSATIEGDAWQPLINYRRILNDEPGCGPAPKTRASTSTRGRKRAIPQDDDNSRL
;
A
#
# COMPACT_ATOMS: atom_id res chain seq x y z
N ASP A 1 11.85 15.15 42.90
CA ASP A 1 13.14 15.42 42.22
C ASP A 1 13.68 14.33 41.30
N LEU A 2 13.65 13.05 41.69
CA LEU A 2 14.18 11.96 40.85
C LEU A 2 13.48 11.86 39.49
N LEU A 3 12.15 11.93 39.46
CA LEU A 3 11.38 11.91 38.21
C LEU A 3 11.77 13.05 37.26
N LYS A 4 11.87 14.29 37.77
CA LYS A 4 12.32 15.45 36.97
C LYS A 4 13.73 15.24 36.39
N LYS A 5 14.65 14.68 37.17
CA LYS A 5 16.00 14.33 36.70
C LYS A 5 15.96 13.25 35.62
N LEU A 6 15.11 12.23 35.79
CA LEU A 6 14.93 11.16 34.81
C LEU A 6 14.37 11.70 33.49
N VAL A 7 13.30 12.50 33.53
CA VAL A 7 12.72 13.17 32.34
C VAL A 7 13.78 13.92 31.54
N LYS A 8 14.60 14.74 32.22
CA LYS A 8 15.68 15.51 31.58
C LYS A 8 16.73 14.60 30.94
N ARG A 9 17.10 13.51 31.62
CA ARG A 9 18.09 12.54 31.12
C ARG A 9 17.56 11.74 29.93
N SER A 10 16.32 11.25 29.99
CA SER A 10 15.68 10.50 28.91
C SER A 10 15.57 11.33 27.64
N ARG A 11 15.12 12.59 27.73
CA ARG A 11 15.05 13.49 26.57
C ARG A 11 16.44 13.75 25.97
N LYS A 12 17.44 14.02 26.81
CA LYS A 12 18.83 14.21 26.36
C LYS A 12 19.38 12.96 25.67
N LEU A 13 19.07 11.78 26.20
CA LEU A 13 19.48 10.50 25.62
C LEU A 13 18.84 10.30 24.24
N CYS A 14 17.54 10.57 24.08
CA CYS A 14 16.88 10.48 22.77
C CYS A 14 17.50 11.43 21.75
N THR A 15 17.75 12.69 22.11
CA THR A 15 18.43 13.65 21.23
C THR A 15 19.84 13.18 20.88
N LEU A 16 20.57 12.57 21.82
CA LEU A 16 21.90 12.05 21.57
C LEU A 16 21.85 10.84 20.62
N CYS A 17 20.93 9.90 20.84
CA CYS A 17 20.73 8.75 19.95
C CYS A 17 20.38 9.20 18.52
N GLN A 18 19.48 10.18 18.36
CA GLN A 18 19.16 10.75 17.04
C GLN A 18 20.40 11.31 16.33
N LYS A 19 21.29 12.02 17.05
CA LYS A 19 22.54 12.53 16.48
C LYS A 19 23.52 11.40 16.14
N LEU A 20 23.64 10.41 17.02
CA LEU A 20 24.54 9.27 16.83
C LEU A 20 24.13 8.35 15.67
N MET A 21 22.88 8.40 15.23
CA MET A 21 22.44 7.70 14.01
C MET A 21 23.11 8.21 12.72
N LEU A 22 23.73 9.40 12.76
CA LEU A 22 24.48 10.01 11.65
C LEU A 22 26.00 9.88 11.84
N HIS A 23 26.45 9.01 12.75
CA HIS A 23 27.86 8.84 13.04
C HIS A 23 28.60 8.13 11.89
N ALA A 24 29.90 8.39 11.73
CA ALA A 24 30.70 7.77 10.66
C ALA A 24 30.83 6.24 10.83
N ASN A 25 30.85 5.76 12.07
CA ASN A 25 30.86 4.32 12.39
C ASN A 25 29.44 3.74 12.39
N THR A 26 29.20 2.81 11.47
CA THR A 26 27.90 2.15 11.26
C THR A 26 27.39 1.37 12.48
N GLN A 27 28.28 0.76 13.27
CA GLN A 27 27.88 0.03 14.48
C GLN A 27 27.30 0.98 15.53
N ILE A 28 27.89 2.18 15.67
CA ILE A 28 27.36 3.21 16.57
C ILE A 28 25.97 3.65 16.10
N CYS A 29 25.76 3.82 14.79
CA CYS A 29 24.45 4.14 14.24
C CYS A 29 23.42 3.06 14.58
N HIS A 30 23.76 1.78 14.41
CA HIS A 30 22.88 0.65 14.71
C HIS A 30 22.51 0.57 16.20
N TYR A 31 23.48 0.73 17.11
CA TYR A 31 23.21 0.76 18.54
C TYR A 31 22.37 1.97 18.95
N ALA A 32 22.66 3.15 18.41
CA ALA A 32 21.91 4.36 18.68
C ALA A 32 20.46 4.24 18.23
N TYR A 33 20.22 3.72 17.03
CA TYR A 33 18.89 3.46 16.50
C TYR A 33 18.11 2.41 17.32
N SER A 34 18.76 1.31 17.70
CA SER A 34 18.10 0.25 18.47
C SER A 34 17.69 0.76 19.85
N THR A 35 18.61 1.46 20.52
CA THR A 35 18.33 2.14 21.79
C THR A 35 17.20 3.14 21.66
N LEU A 36 17.17 3.92 20.57
CA LEU A 36 16.10 4.89 20.33
C LEU A 36 14.75 4.21 20.16
N CYS A 37 14.66 3.14 19.37
CA CYS A 37 13.42 2.36 19.22
C CYS A 37 12.92 1.84 20.58
N ASP A 38 13.80 1.24 21.38
CA ASP A 38 13.44 0.68 22.68
C ASP A 38 13.01 1.77 23.68
N LEU A 39 13.67 2.93 23.67
CA LEU A 39 13.29 4.08 24.49
C LEU A 39 11.91 4.62 24.10
N LEU A 40 11.62 4.73 22.80
CA LEU A 40 10.32 5.22 22.31
C LEU A 40 9.17 4.29 22.69
N ILE A 41 9.41 2.97 22.72
CA ILE A 41 8.43 2.00 23.21
C ILE A 41 8.27 2.11 24.73
N SER A 42 9.40 2.12 25.45
CA SER A 42 9.42 2.10 26.91
C SER A 42 8.82 3.36 27.51
N LEU A 43 9.03 4.51 26.87
CA LEU A 43 8.54 5.83 27.30
C LEU A 43 7.40 6.33 26.40
N SER A 44 6.59 5.39 25.90
CA SER A 44 5.42 5.67 25.08
C SER A 44 4.23 6.20 25.91
N PRO A 45 3.20 6.77 25.26
CA PRO A 45 1.96 7.18 25.94
C PRO A 45 1.28 6.06 26.75
N HIS A 46 1.54 4.78 26.44
CA HIS A 46 1.02 3.63 27.18
C HIS A 46 1.41 3.61 28.66
N LEU A 47 2.49 4.31 29.05
CA LEU A 47 2.83 4.49 30.47
C LEU A 47 1.74 5.23 31.23
N VAL A 48 1.10 6.21 30.58
CA VAL A 48 0.07 7.07 31.17
C VAL A 48 -1.19 6.25 31.45
N ASP A 49 -1.54 5.33 30.55
CA ASP A 49 -2.68 4.42 30.71
C ASP A 49 -2.53 3.53 31.95
N LYS A 50 -1.27 3.27 32.39
CA LYS A 50 -0.98 2.49 33.60
C LYS A 50 -0.85 3.37 34.83
N ASN A 51 -0.26 4.55 34.71
CA ASN A 51 -0.18 5.53 35.78
C ASN A 51 -0.07 6.96 35.20
N PRO A 52 -1.09 7.82 35.40
CA PRO A 52 -1.09 9.20 34.91
C PRO A 52 0.09 10.06 35.39
N ASP A 53 0.69 9.75 36.54
CA ASP A 53 1.82 10.51 37.10
C ASP A 53 3.07 10.49 36.21
N TYR A 54 3.15 9.51 35.29
CA TYR A 54 4.25 9.37 34.34
C TYR A 54 4.08 10.15 33.03
N GLN A 55 3.03 10.97 32.89
CA GLN A 55 2.81 11.82 31.70
C GLN A 55 4.09 12.59 31.30
N SER A 56 4.79 13.17 32.28
CA SER A 56 6.00 13.97 32.03
C SER A 56 7.19 13.19 31.45
N LEU A 57 7.18 11.86 31.62
CA LEU A 57 8.22 10.95 31.15
C LEU A 57 8.02 10.50 29.69
N THR A 58 6.80 10.65 29.17
CA THR A 58 6.49 10.30 27.79
C THR A 58 7.34 11.09 26.80
N ILE A 59 7.79 10.42 25.74
CA ILE A 59 8.49 11.05 24.63
C ILE A 59 7.48 11.39 23.55
N GLU A 60 7.36 12.68 23.26
CA GLU A 60 6.59 13.14 22.12
C GLU A 60 7.36 12.88 20.82
N ILE A 61 6.68 12.28 19.85
CA ILE A 61 7.24 12.00 18.55
C ILE A 61 6.88 13.14 17.62
N ASN A 62 7.91 13.86 17.17
CA ASN A 62 7.77 14.92 16.18
C ASN A 62 8.15 14.42 14.77
N GLU A 63 7.80 15.19 13.76
CA GLU A 63 8.10 14.87 12.36
C GLU A 63 9.61 14.68 12.11
N ASN A 64 10.46 15.48 12.76
CA ASN A 64 11.92 15.38 12.64
C ASN A 64 12.46 14.01 13.08
N LEU A 65 11.92 13.46 14.18
CA LEU A 65 12.27 12.13 14.64
C LEU A 65 11.80 11.05 13.65
N ILE A 66 10.58 11.17 13.12
CA ILE A 66 10.05 10.25 12.11
C ILE A 66 10.95 10.27 10.86
N GLN A 67 11.36 11.46 10.41
CA GLN A 67 12.28 11.60 9.27
C GLN A 67 13.66 11.01 9.59
N SER A 68 14.19 11.20 10.80
CA SER A 68 15.47 10.60 11.21
C SER A 68 15.43 9.06 11.18
N LEU A 69 14.33 8.47 11.66
CA LEU A 69 14.11 7.02 11.58
C LEU A 69 14.00 6.56 10.13
N LEU A 70 13.27 7.31 9.29
CA LEU A 70 13.12 7.00 7.87
C LEU A 70 14.45 7.06 7.11
N THR A 71 15.25 8.10 7.33
CA THR A 71 16.59 8.22 6.74
C THR A 71 17.44 7.01 7.12
N PHE A 72 17.43 6.60 8.38
CA PHE A 72 18.16 5.41 8.82
C PHE A 72 17.67 4.12 8.13
N LEU A 73 16.35 3.90 8.03
CA LEU A 73 15.80 2.74 7.32
C LEU A 73 16.26 2.71 5.86
N ASN A 74 16.18 3.84 5.17
CA ASN A 74 16.61 3.93 3.79
C ASN A 74 18.11 3.64 3.65
N THR A 75 18.97 4.23 4.48
CA THR A 75 20.42 4.04 4.39
C THR A 75 20.87 2.63 4.74
N TYR A 76 20.39 2.06 5.85
CA TYR A 76 20.95 0.82 6.39
C TYR A 76 20.11 -0.43 6.12
N ILE A 77 18.87 -0.29 5.67
CA ILE A 77 17.98 -1.43 5.43
C ILE A 77 17.62 -1.57 3.96
N PHE A 78 17.13 -0.52 3.29
CA PHE A 78 16.67 -0.65 1.91
C PHE A 78 17.77 -0.37 0.88
N PHE A 79 18.63 0.62 1.10
CA PHE A 79 19.70 1.01 0.18
C PHE A 79 21.10 0.69 0.71
N ALA A 80 21.21 -0.28 1.63
CA ALA A 80 22.50 -0.74 2.11
C ALA A 80 23.31 -1.35 0.95
N GLU A 81 24.55 -0.90 0.78
CA GLU A 81 25.46 -1.49 -0.20
C GLU A 81 25.87 -2.89 0.24
N GLU A 82 25.66 -3.88 -0.63
CA GLU A 82 26.10 -5.25 -0.40
C GLU A 82 27.50 -5.45 -1.00
N PRO A 83 28.50 -5.87 -0.19
CA PRO A 83 29.83 -6.12 -0.70
C PRO A 83 29.81 -7.28 -1.70
N LYS A 84 30.34 -7.04 -2.91
CA LYS A 84 30.30 -8.00 -4.03
C LYS A 84 30.95 -9.36 -3.73
N ASN A 85 31.92 -9.40 -2.80
CA ASN A 85 32.71 -10.59 -2.47
C ASN A 85 32.49 -11.09 -1.03
N GLN A 86 31.29 -10.94 -0.47
CA GLN A 86 30.98 -11.52 0.83
C GLN A 86 30.67 -13.02 0.73
N ASP A 87 31.25 -13.78 1.66
CA ASP A 87 30.90 -15.17 1.93
C ASP A 87 29.42 -15.31 2.33
N GLU A 88 28.80 -16.46 2.05
CA GLU A 88 27.38 -16.71 2.31
C GLU A 88 27.02 -16.54 3.79
N GLN A 89 27.89 -17.00 4.69
CA GLN A 89 27.69 -16.84 6.12
C GLN A 89 27.64 -15.36 6.54
N ALA A 90 28.49 -14.52 5.96
CA ALA A 90 28.52 -13.09 6.24
C ALA A 90 27.27 -12.36 5.68
N LYS A 91 26.75 -12.81 4.54
CA LYS A 91 25.48 -12.31 3.97
C LYS A 91 24.31 -12.63 4.89
N ILE A 92 24.23 -13.88 5.38
CA ILE A 92 23.20 -14.32 6.31
C ILE A 92 23.24 -13.48 7.59
N GLU A 93 24.41 -13.27 8.18
CA GLU A 93 24.55 -12.46 9.39
C GLU A 93 24.15 -10.99 9.16
N THR A 94 24.56 -10.42 8.03
CA THR A 94 24.20 -9.04 7.63
C THR A 94 22.70 -8.89 7.45
N LEU A 95 22.05 -9.86 6.80
CA LEU A 95 20.60 -9.89 6.63
C LEU A 95 19.89 -10.01 7.97
N HIS A 96 20.35 -10.88 8.89
CA HIS A 96 19.78 -10.99 10.23
C HIS A 96 19.86 -9.68 11.01
N LYS A 97 21.00 -8.96 10.93
CA LYS A 97 21.15 -7.63 11.54
C LYS A 97 20.15 -6.64 10.95
N ARG A 98 20.01 -6.57 9.62
CA ARG A 98 19.03 -5.71 8.93
C ARG A 98 17.59 -6.05 9.32
N ARG A 99 17.24 -7.34 9.40
CA ARG A 99 15.93 -7.81 9.85
C ARG A 99 15.62 -7.36 11.28
N ASN A 100 16.59 -7.44 12.19
CA ASN A 100 16.43 -6.97 13.57
C ASN A 100 16.19 -5.45 13.65
N LEU A 101 16.93 -4.66 12.87
CA LEU A 101 16.75 -3.20 12.80
C LEU A 101 15.37 -2.84 12.23
N LEU A 102 14.91 -3.53 11.19
CA LEU A 102 13.58 -3.32 10.62
C LEU A 102 12.48 -3.68 11.62
N ALA A 103 12.65 -4.79 12.34
CA ALA A 103 11.73 -5.20 13.40
C ALA A 103 11.59 -4.12 14.49
N GLY A 104 12.66 -3.38 14.80
CA GLY A 104 12.62 -2.22 15.69
C GLY A 104 11.59 -1.16 15.25
N TYR A 105 11.64 -0.74 13.97
CA TYR A 105 10.67 0.21 13.42
C TYR A 105 9.25 -0.36 13.36
N CYS A 106 9.13 -1.63 12.94
CA CYS A 106 7.86 -2.32 12.88
C CYS A 106 7.16 -2.37 14.24
N LYS A 107 7.90 -2.62 15.33
CA LYS A 107 7.38 -2.59 16.70
C LYS A 107 6.82 -1.22 17.07
N LEU A 108 7.46 -0.13 16.66
CA LEU A 108 6.94 1.22 16.91
C LEU A 108 5.54 1.42 16.30
N ILE A 109 5.27 0.87 15.12
CA ILE A 109 3.95 0.93 14.49
C ILE A 109 2.96 0.00 15.21
N VAL A 110 3.35 -1.25 15.46
CA VAL A 110 2.46 -2.26 16.07
C VAL A 110 2.06 -1.88 17.50
N HIS A 111 2.96 -1.22 18.24
CA HIS A 111 2.66 -0.70 19.56
C HIS A 111 2.01 0.69 19.52
N ASN A 112 1.55 1.19 18.37
CA ASN A 112 0.91 2.50 18.25
C ASN A 112 1.74 3.66 18.85
N VAL A 113 3.07 3.51 18.79
CA VAL A 113 4.03 4.57 19.16
C VAL A 113 4.16 5.52 17.98
N LEU A 114 4.34 4.96 16.77
CA LEU A 114 4.21 5.70 15.52
C LEU A 114 2.78 5.60 14.97
N PRO A 115 2.28 6.64 14.28
CA PRO A 115 1.00 6.56 13.59
C PRO A 115 1.05 5.45 12.53
N ILE A 116 -0.09 4.78 12.30
CA ILE A 116 -0.20 3.71 11.30
C ILE A 116 0.23 4.17 9.91
N GLN A 117 0.08 5.46 9.60
CA GLN A 117 0.56 6.08 8.36
C GLN A 117 2.09 5.93 8.15
N ALA A 118 2.88 5.86 9.22
CA ALA A 118 4.33 5.65 9.15
C ALA A 118 4.71 4.29 8.55
N ALA A 119 3.78 3.34 8.48
CA ALA A 119 4.00 2.06 7.78
C ALA A 119 4.11 2.24 6.25
N THR A 120 3.70 3.38 5.69
CA THR A 120 3.92 3.74 4.28
C THR A 120 5.38 3.54 3.87
N ASN A 121 6.29 3.89 4.79
CA ASN A 121 7.74 3.85 4.60
C ASN A 121 8.31 2.44 4.40
N ILE A 122 7.62 1.40 4.89
CA ILE A 122 8.04 0.00 4.74
C ILE A 122 7.17 -0.73 3.72
N LEU A 123 5.88 -0.37 3.61
CA LEU A 123 4.93 -1.03 2.73
C LEU A 123 5.23 -0.82 1.26
N LYS A 124 5.76 0.35 0.87
CA LYS A 124 6.19 0.59 -0.52
C LYS A 124 7.27 -0.38 -1.01
N TYR A 125 8.03 -0.96 -0.09
CA TYR A 125 9.11 -1.92 -0.37
C TYR A 125 8.67 -3.39 -0.30
N TYR A 126 7.38 -3.66 -0.06
CA TYR A 126 6.87 -5.01 0.20
C TYR A 126 7.09 -5.98 -0.96
N VAL A 127 6.98 -5.51 -2.20
CA VAL A 127 7.25 -6.33 -3.40
C VAL A 127 8.76 -6.50 -3.59
N LYS A 128 9.51 -5.38 -3.59
CA LYS A 128 10.94 -5.35 -3.92
C LYS A 128 11.81 -6.18 -2.96
N TYR A 129 11.50 -6.18 -1.67
CA TYR A 129 12.26 -6.92 -0.64
C TYR A 129 11.43 -8.04 -0.01
N SER A 130 10.59 -8.72 -0.80
CA SER A 130 9.71 -9.75 -0.25
C SER A 130 10.46 -10.95 0.32
N ASN A 131 11.60 -11.30 -0.25
CA ASN A 131 12.41 -12.43 0.21
C ASN A 131 13.10 -12.11 1.55
N ASP A 132 13.61 -10.89 1.69
CA ASP A 132 14.43 -10.48 2.83
C ASP A 132 13.59 -9.99 4.02
N PHE A 133 12.48 -9.29 3.75
CA PHE A 133 11.71 -8.56 4.75
C PHE A 133 10.19 -8.78 4.63
N GLY A 134 9.73 -9.55 3.66
CA GLY A 134 8.30 -9.66 3.33
C GLY A 134 7.45 -10.18 4.49
N ASP A 135 7.96 -11.12 5.28
CA ASP A 135 7.27 -11.64 6.46
C ASP A 135 7.13 -10.59 7.57
N LEU A 136 8.18 -9.80 7.83
CA LEU A 136 8.16 -8.70 8.80
C LEU A 136 7.17 -7.62 8.40
N ILE A 137 7.20 -7.20 7.13
CA ILE A 137 6.28 -6.19 6.58
C ILE A 137 4.84 -6.71 6.64
N LYS A 138 4.60 -7.96 6.22
CA LYS A 138 3.27 -8.59 6.25
C LYS A 138 2.71 -8.71 7.66
N ASN A 139 3.52 -9.11 8.64
CA ASN A 139 3.09 -9.21 10.03
C ASN A 139 2.74 -7.82 10.59
N THR A 140 3.61 -6.83 10.37
CA THR A 140 3.37 -5.43 10.78
C THR A 140 2.07 -4.90 10.21
N PHE A 141 1.84 -5.15 8.93
CA PHE A 141 0.64 -4.75 8.23
C PHE A 141 -0.62 -5.44 8.77
N THR A 142 -0.53 -6.74 9.07
CA THR A 142 -1.62 -7.52 9.68
C THR A 142 -1.99 -6.94 11.04
N ARG A 143 -0.99 -6.65 11.88
CA ARG A 143 -1.19 -6.04 13.21
C ARG A 143 -1.73 -4.62 13.13
N ALA A 144 -1.24 -3.80 12.20
CA ALA A 144 -1.77 -2.46 11.98
C ALA A 144 -3.27 -2.49 11.63
N ARG A 145 -3.70 -3.48 10.83
CA ARG A 145 -5.10 -3.69 10.46
C ARG A 145 -5.97 -4.07 11.66
N ASP A 146 -5.43 -4.85 12.60
CA ASP A 146 -6.13 -5.21 13.84
C ASP A 146 -6.34 -3.98 14.73
N ILE A 147 -5.42 -3.01 14.70
CA ILE A 147 -5.56 -1.72 15.40
C ILE A 147 -6.62 -0.85 14.71
N SER A 148 -6.51 -0.63 13.40
CA SER A 148 -7.50 0.17 12.67
C SER A 148 -7.53 -0.13 11.18
N LYS A 149 -8.56 -0.85 10.74
CA LYS A 149 -8.79 -1.19 9.33
C LYS A 149 -8.80 0.03 8.41
N ILE A 150 -9.47 1.11 8.82
CA ILE A 150 -9.61 2.32 7.99
C ILE A 150 -8.26 3.02 7.84
N HIS A 151 -7.53 3.25 8.94
CA HIS A 151 -6.21 3.89 8.86
C HIS A 151 -5.22 3.03 8.07
N THR A 152 -5.25 1.71 8.24
CA THR A 152 -4.41 0.82 7.44
C THR A 152 -4.74 0.91 5.95
N ALA A 153 -6.01 0.97 5.57
CA ALA A 153 -6.40 1.13 4.17
C ALA A 153 -6.00 2.49 3.58
N LYS A 154 -6.05 3.57 4.37
CA LYS A 154 -5.46 4.85 3.97
C LYS A 154 -3.95 4.75 3.78
N THR A 155 -3.24 4.07 4.69
CA THR A 155 -1.80 3.81 4.56
C THR A 155 -1.46 2.99 3.32
N MET A 156 -2.30 2.02 2.93
CA MET A 156 -2.16 1.32 1.64
C MET A 156 -2.21 2.30 0.48
N ALA A 157 -3.19 3.21 0.47
CA ALA A 157 -3.31 4.24 -0.57
C ALA A 157 -2.05 5.11 -0.62
N TYR A 158 -1.56 5.61 0.52
CA TYR A 158 -0.33 6.40 0.58
C TYR A 158 0.91 5.63 0.09
N SER A 159 0.97 4.31 0.33
CA SER A 159 2.05 3.45 -0.15
C SER A 159 2.01 3.29 -1.66
N LEU A 160 0.81 3.11 -2.23
CA LEU A 160 0.62 3.08 -3.69
C LEU A 160 0.98 4.42 -4.32
N MET A 161 0.58 5.55 -3.72
CA MET A 161 0.96 6.88 -4.20
C MET A 161 2.48 7.08 -4.17
N ALA A 162 3.16 6.59 -3.12
CA ALA A 162 4.62 6.65 -3.03
C ALA A 162 5.29 5.85 -4.15
N VAL A 163 4.84 4.62 -4.41
CA VAL A 163 5.36 3.80 -5.52
C VAL A 163 5.06 4.43 -6.88
N PHE A 164 3.88 5.02 -7.07
CA PHE A 164 3.55 5.73 -8.32
C PHE A 164 4.51 6.89 -8.57
N LYS A 165 4.83 7.69 -7.54
CA LYS A 165 5.83 8.76 -7.65
C LYS A 165 7.22 8.20 -7.99
N ASP A 166 7.60 7.07 -7.40
CA ASP A 166 8.86 6.38 -7.73
C ASP A 166 8.87 5.92 -9.21
N CYS A 167 7.75 5.41 -9.75
CA CYS A 167 7.60 5.05 -11.17
C CYS A 167 7.73 6.27 -12.10
N VAL A 168 7.07 7.39 -11.76
CA VAL A 168 7.17 8.65 -12.53
C VAL A 168 8.61 9.16 -12.54
N ALA A 169 9.26 9.22 -11.37
CA ALA A 169 10.64 9.66 -11.25
C ALA A 169 11.61 8.76 -12.05
N SER A 170 11.39 7.45 -12.05
CA SER A 170 12.18 6.51 -12.87
C SER A 170 12.01 6.75 -14.37
N ARG A 171 10.79 7.04 -14.82
CA ARG A 171 10.52 7.39 -16.22
C ARG A 171 11.18 8.71 -16.60
N ASP A 172 11.09 9.72 -15.75
CA ASP A 172 11.68 11.03 -16.04
C ASP A 172 13.21 10.97 -16.10
N ALA A 173 13.84 10.18 -15.22
CA ALA A 173 15.27 9.91 -15.28
C ALA A 173 15.66 9.17 -16.57
N ALA A 174 14.90 8.15 -16.98
CA ALA A 174 15.14 7.44 -18.22
C ALA A 174 14.97 8.34 -19.46
N GLN A 175 13.95 9.22 -19.45
CA GLN A 175 13.70 10.18 -20.52
C GLN A 175 14.83 11.20 -20.67
N GLN A 176 15.48 11.63 -19.58
CA GLN A 176 16.64 12.52 -19.62
C GLN A 176 17.88 11.87 -20.25
N THR A 177 17.98 10.54 -20.17
CA THR A 177 19.08 9.78 -20.78
C THR A 177 18.79 9.28 -22.19
N ALA A 178 17.52 9.26 -22.59
CA ALA A 178 17.09 8.84 -23.91
C ALA A 178 17.39 9.92 -24.96
N GLY A 179 17.57 9.51 -26.22
CA GLY A 179 17.70 10.46 -27.33
C GLY A 179 16.41 11.29 -27.51
N ASN A 180 16.52 12.49 -28.07
CA ASN A 180 15.40 13.45 -28.19
C ASN A 180 14.13 12.89 -28.87
N ASP A 181 14.24 11.81 -29.66
CA ASP A 181 13.13 11.21 -30.41
C ASP A 181 12.46 10.01 -29.72
N GLU A 182 13.01 9.51 -28.59
CA GLU A 182 12.47 8.35 -27.89
C GLU A 182 11.52 8.75 -26.75
N VAL A 183 10.25 8.38 -26.84
CA VAL A 183 9.27 8.59 -25.76
C VAL A 183 9.28 7.39 -24.81
N ILE A 184 9.72 7.60 -23.58
CA ILE A 184 9.72 6.58 -22.54
C ILE A 184 8.36 6.57 -21.83
N ASN A 185 7.66 5.44 -21.94
CA ASN A 185 6.41 5.17 -21.23
C ASN A 185 6.67 4.83 -19.75
N ILE A 186 5.73 5.21 -18.89
CA ILE A 186 5.81 4.91 -17.45
C ILE A 186 5.51 3.41 -17.23
N ASP A 187 6.42 2.70 -16.56
CA ASP A 187 6.18 1.33 -16.11
C ASP A 187 5.45 1.29 -14.77
N LEU A 188 4.18 0.85 -14.80
CA LEU A 188 3.34 0.69 -13.61
C LEU A 188 3.35 -0.73 -13.05
N SER A 189 4.18 -1.64 -13.56
CA SER A 189 4.24 -3.03 -13.09
C SER A 189 4.52 -3.14 -11.57
N PRO A 190 5.47 -2.38 -10.98
CA PRO A 190 5.69 -2.40 -9.54
C PRO A 190 4.46 -1.95 -8.73
N LEU A 191 3.74 -0.94 -9.24
CA LEU A 191 2.54 -0.40 -8.61
C LEU A 191 1.39 -1.42 -8.65
N ARG A 192 1.14 -2.04 -9.81
CA ARG A 192 0.09 -3.05 -10.00
C ARG A 192 0.32 -4.28 -9.14
N GLU A 193 1.57 -4.75 -9.06
CA GLU A 193 1.92 -5.89 -8.21
C GLU A 193 1.72 -5.58 -6.72
N LEU A 194 2.13 -4.39 -6.25
CA LEU A 194 1.88 -3.98 -4.87
C LEU A 194 0.37 -3.92 -4.56
N ALA A 195 -0.42 -3.37 -5.49
CA ALA A 195 -1.87 -3.28 -5.35
C ALA A 195 -2.53 -4.66 -5.24
N ARG A 196 -2.12 -5.64 -6.05
CA ARG A 196 -2.61 -7.02 -5.95
C ARG A 196 -2.30 -7.63 -4.60
N ARG A 197 -1.09 -7.43 -4.07
CA ARG A 197 -0.72 -7.91 -2.73
C ARG A 197 -1.54 -7.26 -1.63
N PHE A 198 -1.82 -5.96 -1.72
CA PHE A 198 -2.73 -5.29 -0.79
C PHE A 198 -4.18 -5.78 -0.93
N ASN A 199 -4.64 -6.03 -2.15
CA ASN A 199 -5.97 -6.55 -2.42
C ASN A 199 -6.21 -7.89 -1.70
N LEU A 200 -5.24 -8.80 -1.76
CA LEU A 200 -5.27 -10.09 -1.05
C LEU A 200 -5.34 -9.93 0.48
N SER A 201 -4.96 -8.78 1.01
CA SER A 201 -5.05 -8.49 2.44
C SER A 201 -6.45 -8.06 2.88
N PHE A 202 -7.38 -7.80 1.96
CA PHE A 202 -8.79 -7.65 2.31
C PHE A 202 -9.44 -9.03 2.37
N GLY A 203 -10.01 -9.38 3.53
CA GLY A 203 -10.72 -10.65 3.74
C GLY A 203 -11.94 -10.81 2.83
N LEU A 204 -12.60 -11.97 2.92
CA LEU A 204 -13.74 -12.31 2.07
C LEU A 204 -15.05 -11.60 2.48
N ASP A 205 -15.13 -11.15 3.73
CA ASP A 205 -16.30 -10.45 4.27
C ASP A 205 -16.27 -8.96 3.87
N MET A 206 -16.81 -8.65 2.68
CA MET A 206 -16.83 -7.29 2.13
C MET A 206 -17.63 -6.31 2.98
N ALA A 207 -18.67 -6.79 3.69
CA ALA A 207 -19.44 -5.95 4.59
C ALA A 207 -18.57 -5.39 5.72
N LYS A 208 -17.64 -6.19 6.27
CA LYS A 208 -16.69 -5.74 7.30
C LYS A 208 -15.52 -4.89 6.76
N GLN A 209 -15.30 -4.89 5.44
CA GLN A 209 -14.20 -4.15 4.81
C GLN A 209 -14.66 -2.88 4.08
N ARG A 210 -15.97 -2.68 3.93
CA ARG A 210 -16.55 -1.61 3.11
C ARG A 210 -16.02 -0.22 3.41
N GLU A 211 -15.92 0.14 4.70
CA GLU A 211 -15.47 1.49 5.10
C GLU A 211 -13.97 1.68 4.83
N ALA A 212 -13.17 0.63 5.04
CA ALA A 212 -11.75 0.64 4.76
C ALA A 212 -11.48 0.76 3.26
N LEU A 213 -12.19 -0.01 2.42
CA LEU A 213 -12.11 0.10 0.96
C LEU A 213 -12.58 1.48 0.48
N ALA A 214 -13.69 1.99 0.98
CA ALA A 214 -14.18 3.33 0.64
C ALA A 214 -13.16 4.42 1.01
N ALA A 215 -12.50 4.30 2.16
CA ALA A 215 -11.43 5.22 2.57
C ALA A 215 -10.23 5.15 1.62
N LEU A 216 -9.78 3.94 1.24
CA LEU A 216 -8.70 3.76 0.25
C LEU A 216 -9.03 4.46 -1.07
N HIS A 217 -10.23 4.22 -1.61
CA HIS A 217 -10.66 4.85 -2.86
C HIS A 217 -10.72 6.38 -2.75
N ARG A 218 -11.26 6.93 -1.65
CA ARG A 218 -11.32 8.39 -1.46
C ARG A 218 -9.94 9.05 -1.42
N GLU A 219 -8.98 8.49 -0.67
CA GLU A 219 -7.61 9.01 -0.63
C GLU A 219 -6.95 8.93 -2.02
N SER A 220 -7.13 7.81 -2.70
CA SER A 220 -6.57 7.58 -4.04
C SER A 220 -7.14 8.48 -5.12
N ILE A 221 -8.46 8.69 -5.14
CA ILE A 221 -9.14 9.60 -6.08
C ILE A 221 -8.70 11.03 -5.83
N ARG A 222 -8.62 11.44 -4.55
CA ARG A 222 -8.13 12.76 -4.17
C ARG A 222 -6.73 13.00 -4.75
N PHE A 223 -5.81 12.03 -4.62
CA PHE A 223 -4.48 12.15 -5.21
C PHE A 223 -4.52 12.20 -6.75
N ALA A 224 -5.22 11.26 -7.38
CA ALA A 224 -5.26 11.13 -8.84
C ALA A 224 -5.84 12.36 -9.56
N LEU A 225 -6.81 13.03 -8.94
CA LEU A 225 -7.52 14.18 -9.49
C LEU A 225 -7.05 15.52 -8.91
N THR A 226 -5.88 15.56 -8.25
CA THR A 226 -5.28 16.80 -7.74
C THR A 226 -3.89 17.05 -8.34
N PRO A 227 -3.72 18.12 -9.15
CA PRO A 227 -4.77 18.90 -9.80
C PRO A 227 -5.52 18.05 -10.85
N LEU A 228 -6.78 18.42 -11.18
CA LEU A 228 -7.59 17.68 -12.14
C LEU A 228 -7.09 17.84 -13.58
N PHE A 229 -6.68 19.06 -13.93
CA PHE A 229 -6.14 19.41 -15.24
C PHE A 229 -4.64 19.68 -15.15
N ASN A 230 -3.96 19.51 -16.27
CA ASN A 230 -2.58 19.96 -16.39
C ASN A 230 -2.53 21.49 -16.27
N ARG A 231 -1.49 22.02 -15.61
CA ARG A 231 -1.31 23.46 -15.41
C ARG A 231 -0.94 24.19 -16.69
N ASP A 232 -0.21 23.52 -17.58
CA ASP A 232 0.31 24.11 -18.81
C ASP A 232 -0.66 23.92 -19.99
N ASP A 233 -1.42 22.82 -19.98
CA ASP A 233 -2.47 22.53 -20.99
C ASP A 233 -3.78 22.07 -20.31
N PRO A 234 -4.76 22.96 -20.13
CA PRO A 234 -6.04 22.62 -19.50
C PRO A 234 -6.88 21.57 -20.25
N THR A 235 -6.54 21.22 -21.50
CA THR A 235 -7.21 20.12 -22.23
C THR A 235 -6.71 18.74 -21.79
N GLN A 236 -5.53 18.69 -21.18
CA GLN A 236 -4.90 17.46 -20.71
C GLN A 236 -5.23 17.20 -19.24
N PRO A 237 -5.30 15.92 -18.86
CA PRO A 237 -5.48 15.56 -17.46
C PRO A 237 -4.27 15.96 -16.63
N GLY A 238 -4.50 16.15 -15.33
CA GLY A 238 -3.43 16.38 -14.37
C GLY A 238 -2.43 15.24 -14.29
N PRO A 239 -1.23 15.49 -13.70
CA PRO A 239 -0.10 14.56 -13.75
C PRO A 239 -0.34 13.22 -13.05
N ASN A 240 -1.37 13.14 -12.19
CA ASN A 240 -1.64 11.96 -11.37
C ASN A 240 -2.78 11.08 -11.93
N VAL A 241 -3.41 11.44 -13.06
CA VAL A 241 -4.61 10.71 -13.55
C VAL A 241 -4.31 9.24 -13.82
N LEU A 242 -3.09 8.93 -14.26
CA LEU A 242 -2.64 7.58 -14.58
C LEU A 242 -2.66 6.66 -13.34
N PHE A 243 -2.59 7.23 -12.14
CA PHE A 243 -2.74 6.48 -10.89
C PHE A 243 -4.08 5.73 -10.81
N LEU A 244 -5.14 6.21 -11.48
CA LEU A 244 -6.46 5.55 -11.47
C LEU A 244 -6.42 4.14 -12.06
N GLU A 245 -5.43 3.79 -12.89
CA GLU A 245 -5.30 2.44 -13.43
C GLU A 245 -5.11 1.35 -12.36
N VAL A 246 -4.66 1.72 -11.16
CA VAL A 246 -4.47 0.77 -10.06
C VAL A 246 -5.76 0.52 -9.28
N LEU A 247 -6.72 1.45 -9.32
CA LEU A 247 -7.96 1.36 -8.54
C LEU A 247 -8.94 0.26 -8.96
N PRO A 248 -9.03 -0.15 -10.25
CA PRO A 248 -9.76 -1.34 -10.67
C PRO A 248 -9.48 -2.59 -9.84
N GLU A 249 -8.23 -2.80 -9.40
CA GLU A 249 -7.84 -3.94 -8.57
C GLU A 249 -8.71 -4.00 -7.30
N PHE A 250 -8.97 -2.86 -6.65
CA PHE A 250 -9.77 -2.75 -5.43
C PHE A 250 -11.27 -2.60 -5.68
N ALA A 251 -11.67 -2.04 -6.83
CA ALA A 251 -13.07 -1.77 -7.14
C ALA A 251 -13.92 -3.06 -7.25
N SER A 252 -13.28 -4.19 -7.57
CA SER A 252 -13.89 -5.52 -7.60
C SER A 252 -14.47 -5.96 -6.24
N LYS A 253 -13.93 -5.43 -5.13
CA LYS A 253 -14.34 -5.75 -3.75
C LYS A 253 -15.34 -4.74 -3.15
N LEU A 254 -15.67 -3.67 -3.87
CA LEU A 254 -16.68 -2.71 -3.41
C LEU A 254 -18.09 -3.28 -3.54
N LEU A 255 -18.92 -3.02 -2.54
CA LEU A 255 -20.36 -3.30 -2.63
C LEU A 255 -21.03 -2.33 -3.61
N LYS A 256 -22.14 -2.74 -4.24
CA LYS A 256 -22.93 -1.90 -5.16
C LYS A 256 -23.21 -0.48 -4.62
N PRO A 257 -23.74 -0.28 -3.39
CA PRO A 257 -23.99 1.06 -2.87
C PRO A 257 -22.70 1.89 -2.72
N ASP A 258 -21.59 1.25 -2.34
CA ASP A 258 -20.31 1.94 -2.16
C ASP A 258 -19.69 2.31 -3.52
N LYS A 259 -19.83 1.47 -4.56
CA LYS A 259 -19.47 1.81 -5.94
C LYS A 259 -20.21 3.04 -6.42
N LYS A 260 -21.55 3.09 -6.23
CA LYS A 260 -22.36 4.25 -6.62
C LYS A 260 -21.94 5.52 -5.88
N ALA A 261 -21.69 5.44 -4.57
CA ALA A 261 -21.24 6.57 -3.79
C ALA A 261 -19.86 7.10 -4.24
N ILE A 262 -18.94 6.21 -4.63
CA ILE A 262 -17.63 6.58 -5.18
C ILE A 262 -17.78 7.18 -6.57
N PHE A 263 -18.62 6.59 -7.42
CA PHE A 263 -18.94 7.16 -8.74
C PHE A 263 -19.47 8.60 -8.61
N ASP A 264 -20.46 8.82 -7.74
CA ASP A 264 -21.02 10.15 -7.50
C ASP A 264 -20.00 11.14 -6.95
N HIS A 265 -19.03 10.64 -6.17
CA HIS A 265 -17.93 11.47 -5.68
C HIS A 265 -16.98 11.88 -6.81
N VAL A 266 -16.61 10.95 -7.70
CA VAL A 266 -15.80 11.25 -8.89
C VAL A 266 -16.52 12.23 -9.81
N ASP A 267 -17.81 11.99 -10.09
CA ASP A 267 -18.63 12.84 -10.95
C ASP A 267 -18.79 14.26 -10.40
N LYS A 268 -18.88 14.40 -9.07
CA LYS A 268 -18.81 15.71 -8.43
C LYS A 268 -17.46 16.38 -8.64
N LEU A 269 -16.34 15.68 -8.51
CA LEU A 269 -15.02 16.30 -8.65
C LEU A 269 -14.75 16.85 -10.06
N ILE A 270 -15.29 16.21 -11.08
CA ILE A 270 -15.07 16.60 -12.48
C ILE A 270 -15.96 17.77 -12.96
N HIS A 271 -17.01 18.16 -12.22
CA HIS A 271 -17.86 19.36 -12.47
C HIS A 271 -18.10 19.72 -13.95
N SER A 272 -18.74 18.85 -14.74
CA SER A 272 -19.05 19.06 -16.16
C SER A 272 -17.83 19.29 -17.09
N ALA A 273 -16.63 18.95 -16.64
CA ALA A 273 -15.43 18.94 -17.47
C ALA A 273 -15.62 18.06 -18.71
N THR A 274 -15.16 18.56 -19.86
CA THR A 274 -15.04 17.74 -21.07
C THR A 274 -13.88 16.75 -20.88
N ILE A 275 -14.22 15.50 -20.57
CA ILE A 275 -13.27 14.39 -20.39
C ILE A 275 -13.28 13.58 -21.67
N GLU A 276 -12.43 13.98 -22.61
CA GLU A 276 -12.35 13.37 -23.94
C GLU A 276 -10.90 13.16 -24.36
N GLY A 277 -10.63 12.08 -25.09
CA GLY A 277 -9.31 11.74 -25.60
C GLY A 277 -8.56 10.66 -24.82
N ASP A 278 -7.49 10.17 -25.41
CA ASP A 278 -6.77 8.98 -24.95
C ASP A 278 -6.05 9.19 -23.61
N ALA A 279 -5.65 10.42 -23.30
CA ALA A 279 -5.01 10.74 -22.02
C ALA A 279 -5.97 10.54 -20.82
N TRP A 280 -7.28 10.63 -21.03
CA TRP A 280 -8.30 10.48 -19.98
C TRP A 280 -8.75 9.02 -19.78
N GLN A 281 -8.23 8.07 -20.55
CA GLN A 281 -8.63 6.65 -20.48
C GLN A 281 -8.56 6.04 -19.07
N PRO A 282 -7.58 6.34 -18.20
CA PRO A 282 -7.58 5.85 -16.82
C PRO A 282 -8.85 6.24 -16.04
N LEU A 283 -9.30 7.49 -16.18
CA LEU A 283 -10.50 7.99 -15.53
C LEU A 283 -11.78 7.41 -16.15
N ILE A 284 -11.85 7.36 -17.48
CA ILE A 284 -12.99 6.80 -18.22
C ILE A 284 -13.19 5.32 -17.84
N ASN A 285 -12.11 4.54 -17.86
CA ASN A 285 -12.15 3.11 -17.50
C ASN A 285 -12.54 2.91 -16.04
N TYR A 286 -12.00 3.71 -15.12
CA TYR A 286 -12.35 3.62 -13.71
C TYR A 286 -13.84 3.95 -13.47
N ARG A 287 -14.36 5.01 -14.10
CA ARG A 287 -15.80 5.36 -14.05
C ARG A 287 -16.68 4.24 -14.60
N ARG A 288 -16.29 3.62 -15.72
CA ARG A 288 -17.02 2.47 -16.28
C ARG A 288 -17.11 1.32 -15.27
N ILE A 289 -16.02 0.95 -14.61
CA ILE A 289 -15.99 -0.16 -13.63
C ILE A 289 -16.85 0.12 -12.38
N LEU A 290 -16.98 1.39 -11.99
CA LEU A 290 -17.84 1.80 -10.89
C LEU A 290 -19.32 1.76 -11.27
N ASN A 291 -19.65 2.09 -12.52
CA ASN A 291 -21.01 2.01 -13.07
C ASN A 291 -21.42 0.59 -13.47
N ASP A 292 -20.48 -0.26 -13.84
CA ASP A 292 -20.77 -1.63 -14.24
C ASP A 292 -21.34 -2.41 -13.05
N GLU A 293 -22.62 -2.78 -13.20
CA GLU A 293 -23.25 -3.77 -12.37
C GLU A 293 -22.59 -5.14 -12.62
N PRO A 294 -21.99 -5.79 -11.62
CA PRO A 294 -21.66 -7.20 -11.75
C PRO A 294 -22.97 -7.98 -11.80
N GLY A 295 -23.42 -8.33 -13.02
CA GLY A 295 -24.72 -8.96 -13.26
C GLY A 295 -25.16 -9.09 -14.72
N CYS A 296 -24.52 -8.42 -15.69
CA CYS A 296 -24.77 -8.68 -17.11
C CYS A 296 -23.51 -9.28 -17.74
N GLY A 297 -23.30 -10.59 -17.54
CA GLY A 297 -22.52 -11.34 -18.52
C GLY A 297 -23.21 -11.21 -19.88
N PRO A 298 -22.49 -11.31 -21.02
CA PRO A 298 -23.15 -11.35 -22.31
C PRO A 298 -24.22 -12.44 -22.26
N ALA A 299 -25.47 -12.08 -22.52
CA ALA A 299 -26.57 -13.02 -22.56
C ALA A 299 -26.12 -14.22 -23.41
N PRO A 300 -26.30 -15.48 -22.94
CA PRO A 300 -25.97 -16.63 -23.76
C PRO A 300 -26.78 -16.47 -25.04
N LYS A 301 -26.08 -16.34 -26.17
CA LYS A 301 -26.70 -16.28 -27.50
C LYS A 301 -27.64 -17.47 -27.56
N THR A 302 -28.95 -17.21 -27.48
CA THR A 302 -29.99 -18.20 -27.70
C THR A 302 -29.77 -18.73 -29.10
N ARG A 303 -29.15 -19.91 -29.16
CA ARG A 303 -28.95 -20.66 -30.39
C ARG A 303 -30.36 -21.04 -30.84
N ALA A 304 -30.86 -20.36 -31.87
CA ALA A 304 -32.10 -20.71 -32.53
C ALA A 304 -32.00 -22.17 -32.96
N SER A 305 -32.74 -23.06 -32.30
CA SER A 305 -32.91 -24.44 -32.72
C SER A 305 -33.94 -24.45 -33.85
N THR A 306 -33.45 -24.53 -35.08
CA THR A 306 -34.26 -24.90 -36.24
C THR A 306 -34.83 -26.29 -36.00
N SER A 307 -36.14 -26.34 -35.80
CA SER A 307 -36.94 -27.56 -35.76
C SER A 307 -36.95 -28.18 -37.16
N THR A 308 -36.45 -29.41 -37.28
CA THR A 308 -36.74 -30.27 -38.44
C THR A 308 -37.41 -31.55 -37.95
N ARG A 309 -38.67 -31.70 -38.37
CA ARG A 309 -39.58 -32.83 -38.14
C ARG A 309 -38.95 -34.19 -38.47
N GLY A 310 -39.05 -35.13 -37.52
CA GLY A 310 -38.77 -36.55 -37.71
C GLY A 310 -39.91 -37.42 -37.19
N ARG A 311 -40.62 -38.05 -38.13
CA ARG A 311 -41.82 -38.90 -38.04
C ARG A 311 -41.79 -40.00 -36.95
N LYS A 312 -42.90 -40.15 -36.23
CA LYS A 312 -43.28 -41.34 -35.43
C LYS A 312 -43.36 -42.60 -36.31
N ARG A 313 -42.84 -43.73 -35.83
CA ARG A 313 -43.35 -45.09 -36.15
C ARG A 313 -43.23 -46.00 -34.92
N ALA A 314 -44.20 -46.91 -34.84
CA ALA A 314 -44.66 -47.61 -33.66
C ALA A 314 -43.80 -48.83 -33.25
N ILE A 315 -44.07 -49.26 -32.01
CA ILE A 315 -43.58 -50.42 -31.24
C ILE A 315 -43.98 -51.74 -31.96
N PRO A 316 -43.26 -52.85 -31.77
CA PRO A 316 -43.78 -53.87 -30.86
C PRO A 316 -42.78 -54.36 -29.79
N GLN A 317 -43.36 -54.72 -28.64
CA GLN A 317 -42.75 -55.48 -27.56
C GLN A 317 -42.30 -56.86 -28.05
N ASP A 318 -41.20 -57.36 -27.51
CA ASP A 318 -41.10 -58.79 -27.18
C ASP A 318 -40.24 -58.95 -25.92
N ASP A 319 -40.75 -59.82 -25.07
CA ASP A 319 -40.21 -60.24 -23.80
C ASP A 319 -38.89 -61.02 -23.95
N ASP A 320 -38.12 -61.03 -22.86
CA ASP A 320 -37.70 -62.26 -22.18
C ASP A 320 -36.20 -62.32 -21.80
N ASN A 321 -36.03 -62.80 -20.56
CA ASN A 321 -34.91 -63.54 -20.00
C ASN A 321 -33.58 -62.86 -19.59
N SER A 322 -33.47 -62.67 -18.26
CA SER A 322 -32.57 -63.43 -17.37
C SER A 322 -31.04 -63.28 -17.41
N ARG A 323 -30.53 -62.93 -16.21
CA ARG A 323 -29.31 -63.43 -15.53
C ARG A 323 -27.93 -63.19 -16.18
N LEU A 324 -27.11 -62.35 -15.54
CA LEU A 324 -26.10 -62.78 -14.54
C LEU A 324 -25.48 -61.54 -13.86
#